data_AF-A0A0J6SC42-F1
#
_entry.id   AF-A0A0J6SC42-F1
#
_cell.length_a   1.000
_cell.length_b   1.000
_cell.length_c   1.000
_cell.angle_alpha   90.00
_cell.angle_beta   90.00
_cell.angle_gamma   90.00
#
_symmetry.space_group_name_H-M   'P 1'
#
loop_
_entity.id
_entity.type
_entity.pdbx_description
1 polymer ?
#
loop_
_entity_poly.entity_id
_entity_poly.type
_entity_poly.pdbx_seq_one_letter_code
_entity_poly.pdbx_strand_id
1 'polypeptide(L)' 'MTAGLRQEDGFAGQADAVYESLVEAHRSLSDEESAALNARLVLILAHEVGDPAVLAQAIALARRSLRRHHPLP' A
#
# COMPACT_ATOMS: atom_id res chain seq x y z
N MET A 1 15.89 -17.54 3.54
CA MET A 1 16.33 -16.22 3.07
C MET A 1 15.07 -15.38 2.88
N THR A 2 14.69 -14.56 3.86
CA THR A 2 13.57 -13.62 3.71
C THR A 2 14.06 -12.47 2.83
N ALA A 3 13.63 -12.47 1.56
CA ALA A 3 13.92 -11.37 0.67
C ALA A 3 13.33 -10.08 1.26
N GLY A 4 14.18 -9.06 1.44
CA GLY A 4 13.72 -7.74 1.88
C GLY A 4 12.70 -7.16 0.90
N LEU A 5 11.83 -6.29 1.39
CA LEU A 5 10.86 -5.60 0.54
C LEU A 5 11.57 -4.84 -0.58
N ARG A 6 11.09 -5.04 -1.82
CA ARG A 6 11.56 -4.28 -2.98
C ARG A 6 11.23 -2.80 -2.78
N GLN A 7 12.25 -1.95 -2.87
CA GLN A 7 12.12 -0.48 -2.79
C GLN A 7 12.14 0.18 -4.18
N GLU A 8 12.36 -0.62 -5.22
CA GLU A 8 12.43 -0.24 -6.64
C GLU A 8 11.05 -0.41 -7.30
N ASP A 9 10.85 0.14 -8.49
CA ASP A 9 9.60 -0.02 -9.24
C ASP A 9 9.25 -1.51 -9.41
N GLY A 10 8.19 -1.95 -8.73
CA GLY A 10 7.68 -3.31 -8.79
C GLY A 10 6.67 -3.54 -9.91
N PHE A 11 6.29 -2.49 -10.65
CA PHE A 11 5.21 -2.52 -11.64
C PHE A 11 5.70 -2.65 -13.08
N ALA A 12 7.01 -2.79 -13.30
CA ALA A 12 7.62 -2.95 -14.63
C ALA A 12 7.14 -1.86 -15.62
N GLY A 13 7.12 -0.60 -15.18
CA GLY A 13 6.66 0.53 -16.00
C GLY A 13 5.14 0.72 -16.08
N GLN A 14 4.34 -0.09 -15.38
CA GLN A 14 2.87 0.02 -15.35
C GLN A 14 2.34 0.78 -14.13
N ALA A 15 3.20 1.52 -13.43
CA ALA A 15 2.83 2.24 -12.22
C ALA A 15 1.60 3.14 -12.45
N ASP A 16 1.56 3.89 -13.56
CA ASP A 16 0.47 4.80 -13.88
C ASP A 16 -0.89 4.09 -14.01
N ALA A 17 -0.93 2.94 -14.69
CA ALA A 17 -2.17 2.16 -14.86
C ALA A 17 -2.66 1.56 -13.53
N VAL A 18 -1.74 1.18 -12.65
CA VAL A 18 -2.08 0.72 -11.29
C VAL A 18 -2.63 1.87 -10.46
N TYR A 19 -1.99 3.05 -10.50
CA TYR A 19 -2.49 4.25 -9.82
C TYR A 19 -3.86 4.67 -10.34
N GLU A 20 -4.08 4.67 -11.65
CA GLU A 20 -5.37 4.97 -12.26
C GLU A 20 -6.46 4.00 -11.78
N SER A 21 -6.17 2.69 -11.75
CA SER A 21 -7.10 1.68 -11.24
C SER A 21 -7.47 1.91 -9.77
N LEU A 22 -6.51 2.33 -8.94
CA LEU A 22 -6.77 2.67 -7.54
C LEU A 22 -7.62 3.93 -7.42
N VAL A 23 -7.35 4.97 -8.22
CA VAL A 23 -8.14 6.21 -8.20
C VAL A 23 -9.58 5.94 -8.64
N GLU A 24 -9.77 5.21 -9.73
CA GLU A 24 -11.11 4.88 -10.22
C GLU A 24 -11.88 3.98 -9.24
N ALA A 25 -11.19 3.08 -8.52
CA ALA A 25 -11.84 2.26 -7.49
C ALA A 25 -12.42 3.07 -6.32
N HIS A 26 -11.88 4.27 -6.06
CA HIS A 26 -12.39 5.18 -5.02
C HIS A 26 -13.42 6.18 -5.55
N ARG A 27 -13.63 6.22 -6.86
CA ARG A 27 -14.54 7.19 -7.48
C ARG A 27 -15.96 6.96 -6.98
N SER A 28 -16.63 8.06 -6.65
CA SER A 28 -18.02 8.06 -6.16
C SER A 28 -18.24 7.39 -4.80
N LEU A 29 -17.18 7.03 -4.07
CA LEU A 29 -17.26 6.60 -2.68
C LEU A 29 -17.22 7.80 -1.73
N SER A 30 -17.94 7.71 -0.63
CA SER A 30 -17.73 8.59 0.53
C SER A 30 -16.37 8.31 1.20
N ASP A 31 -15.92 9.21 2.06
CA ASP A 31 -14.67 9.04 2.82
C ASP A 31 -14.67 7.75 3.67
N GLU A 32 -15.83 7.39 4.23
CA GLU A 32 -15.98 6.18 5.05
C GLU A 32 -15.94 4.90 4.19
N GLU A 33 -16.59 4.90 3.03
CA GLU A 33 -16.52 3.80 2.07
C GLU A 33 -15.12 3.65 1.48
N SER A 34 -14.45 4.77 1.20
CA SER A 34 -13.05 4.82 0.76
C SER A 34 -12.10 4.22 1.81
N ALA A 35 -12.28 4.56 3.09
CA ALA A 35 -11.53 3.96 4.19
C ALA A 35 -11.80 2.45 4.31
N ALA A 36 -13.06 2.02 4.18
CA ALA A 36 -13.43 0.61 4.21
C ALA A 36 -12.83 -0.17 3.02
N LEU A 37 -12.82 0.41 1.82
CA LEU A 37 -12.18 -0.16 0.63
C LEU A 37 -10.68 -0.36 0.88
N ASN A 38 -9.99 0.66 1.39
CA ASN A 38 -8.57 0.58 1.70
C ASN A 38 -8.26 -0.50 2.74
N ALA A 39 -9.04 -0.59 3.83
CA ALA A 39 -8.88 -1.63 4.84
C ALA A 39 -9.04 -3.04 4.24
N ARG A 40 -10.04 -3.24 3.37
CA ARG A 40 -10.28 -4.52 2.71
C ARG A 40 -9.19 -4.87 1.70
N LEU A 41 -8.71 -3.90 0.93
CA LEU A 41 -7.61 -4.08 -0.01
C LEU A 41 -6.33 -4.50 0.73
N VAL A 42 -6.00 -3.84 1.85
CA VAL A 42 -4.86 -4.21 2.69
C VAL A 42 -4.95 -5.66 3.17
N LEU A 43 -6.13 -6.10 3.62
CA LEU A 43 -6.33 -7.50 4.07
C LEU A 43 -6.18 -8.51 2.94
N ILE A 44 -6.72 -8.22 1.75
CA ILE A 44 -6.56 -9.07 0.57
C ILE A 44 -5.08 -9.17 0.20
N LEU A 45 -4.38 -8.05 0.07
CA LEU A 45 -2.96 -8.04 -0.27
C LEU A 45 -2.09 -8.73 0.80
N ALA A 46 -2.44 -8.59 2.08
CA ALA A 46 -1.75 -9.29 3.15
C ALA A 46 -1.91 -10.82 3.04
N HIS A 47 -3.09 -11.29 2.61
CA HIS A 47 -3.30 -12.70 2.30
C HIS A 47 -2.44 -13.13 1.11
N GLU A 48 -2.50 -12.38 -0.01
CA GLU A 48 -1.73 -12.70 -1.23
C GLU A 48 -0.21 -12.76 -0.98
N VAL A 49 0.31 -11.94 -0.06
CA VAL A 49 1.73 -11.98 0.35
C VAL A 49 2.08 -13.26 1.10
N GLY A 50 1.19 -13.78 1.95
CA GLY A 50 1.32 -15.06 2.65
C GLY A 50 2.42 -15.18 3.73
N ASP A 51 3.36 -14.23 3.81
CA ASP A 51 4.48 -14.23 4.76
C ASP A 51 4.32 -13.14 5.85
N PRO A 52 4.09 -13.52 7.12
CA PRO A 52 3.99 -12.57 8.24
C PRO A 52 5.24 -11.70 8.45
N ALA A 53 6.44 -12.20 8.13
CA ALA A 53 7.68 -11.44 8.26
C ALA A 53 7.79 -10.33 7.20
N VAL A 54 7.30 -10.60 5.99
CA VAL A 54 7.20 -9.58 4.92
C VAL A 54 6.17 -8.52 5.31
N LEU A 55 5.02 -8.93 5.84
CA LEU A 55 3.98 -8.01 6.31
C LEU A 55 4.48 -7.10 7.45
N ALA A 56 5.19 -7.66 8.44
CA ALA A 56 5.77 -6.90 9.54
C ALA A 56 6.78 -5.84 9.05
N GLN A 57 7.62 -6.20 8.08
CA GLN A 57 8.55 -5.26 7.45
C GLN A 57 7.80 -4.15 6.71
N ALA A 58 6.68 -4.47 6.04
CA ALA A 58 5.91 -3.51 5.23
C ALA A 58 5.24 -2.48 6.14
N ILE A 59 4.64 -2.94 7.24
CA ILE A 59 4.07 -2.07 8.27
C ILE A 59 5.14 -1.16 8.88
N ALA A 60 6.32 -1.69 9.22
CA ALA A 60 7.41 -0.89 9.75
C ALA A 60 7.88 0.18 8.76
N LEU A 61 7.93 -0.16 7.47
CA LEU A 61 8.29 0.78 6.41
C LEU A 61 7.23 1.88 6.22
N ALA A 62 5.95 1.52 6.13
CA ALA A 62 4.85 2.48 6.02
C ALA A 62 4.81 3.45 7.22
N ARG A 63 5.06 2.95 8.45
CA ARG A 63 5.16 3.82 9.64
C ARG A 63 6.35 4.79 9.56
N ARG A 64 7.47 4.38 8.95
CA ARG A 64 8.63 5.26 8.76
C ARG A 64 8.37 6.32 7.69
N SER A 65 7.68 6.01 6.59
CA SER A 65 7.41 6.99 5.53
C SER A 65 6.54 8.15 6.01
N LEU A 66 5.56 7.88 6.87
CA LEU A 66 4.74 8.93 7.50
C LEU A 66 5.58 9.91 8.34
N ARG A 67 6.63 9.42 9.00
CA ARG A 67 7.57 10.28 9.75
C ARG A 67 8.51 11.08 8.84
N ARG A 68 8.72 10.63 7.59
CA ARG A 68 9.56 11.30 6.58
C ARG A 68 8.78 12.31 5.75
N HIS A 69 7.46 12.22 5.69
CA HIS A 69 6.56 13.16 5.00
C HIS A 69 5.95 14.21 5.92
N HIS A 70 6.63 14.55 7.02
CA HIS A 70 6.29 15.71 7.84
C HIS A 70 7.21 16.90 7.49
N PRO A 71 6.78 17.89 6.71
CA PRO A 71 7.21 19.26 6.93
C PRO A 71 6.50 19.81 8.19
N LEU A 72 7.28 20.25 9.19
CA LEU A 72 6.81 21.03 10.34
C LEU A 72 6.37 22.44 9.90
N PRO A 73 5.53 23.18 10.67
CA PRO A 73 4.60 22.79 11.74
C PRO A 73 3.11 22.96 11.35
#